data_AF-A0A103YHH7-F1
#
_entry.id   AF-A0A103YHH7-F1
#
_cell.length_a   1.000
_cell.length_b   1.000
_cell.length_c   1.000
_cell.angle_alpha   90.00
_cell.angle_beta   90.00
_cell.angle_gamma   90.00
#
_symmetry.space_group_name_H-M   'P 1'
#
loop_
_entity.id
_entity.type
_entity.pdbx_description
1 polymer ?
#
loop_
_entity_poly.entity_id
_entity_poly.type
_entity_poly.pdbx_seq_one_letter_code
_entity_poly.pdbx_strand_id
1 'polypeptide(L)'
;MEINEEEWELINDDGFVYKRLKRPRVHPTAAAAQRPDPEAEAKAYRERKKTVLLKLKTKYQQEIHHWEDLSNTLKSLQDRTQNQPPPTILQDQTVSFSQENSSDSSYQELTHTLLAQVEAQEATIYEVSRLCDVAEALCSAEEQRLMQPYIDLPVWRPSPQELMTSLLEE
;
A
#
# COMPACT_ATOMS: atom_id res chain seq x y z
N MET A 1 -39.18 -16.80 8.52
CA MET A 1 -39.38 -16.74 7.07
C MET A 1 -38.52 -17.87 6.52
N GLU A 2 -39.14 -19.03 6.27
CA GLU A 2 -38.43 -20.21 5.77
C GLU A 2 -38.09 -19.95 4.29
N ILE A 3 -36.80 -19.80 3.99
CA ILE A 3 -36.32 -19.57 2.63
C ILE A 3 -36.11 -20.96 2.01
N ASN A 4 -37.01 -21.36 1.10
CA ASN A 4 -36.93 -22.65 0.40
C ASN A 4 -35.67 -22.73 -0.47
N GLU A 5 -35.02 -23.90 -0.53
CA GLU A 5 -33.84 -24.15 -1.37
C GLU A 5 -34.11 -23.94 -2.88
N GLU A 6 -35.38 -24.02 -3.28
CA GLU A 6 -35.87 -23.82 -4.64
C GLU A 6 -35.75 -22.37 -5.14
N GLU A 7 -35.50 -21.40 -4.24
CA GLU A 7 -35.35 -19.99 -4.56
C GLU A 7 -33.94 -19.62 -5.06
N TRP A 8 -32.97 -20.52 -4.92
CA TRP A 8 -31.60 -20.26 -5.37
C TRP A 8 -31.37 -20.74 -6.82
N GLU A 9 -30.65 -19.95 -7.60
CA GLU A 9 -30.14 -20.32 -8.93
C GLU A 9 -28.62 -20.39 -8.92
N LEU A 10 -28.07 -21.39 -9.63
CA LEU A 10 -26.63 -21.59 -9.78
C LEU A 10 -26.14 -20.83 -11.01
N ILE A 11 -25.11 -20.00 -10.87
CA ILE A 11 -24.60 -19.13 -11.93
C ILE A 11 -23.12 -19.33 -12.09
N ASN A 12 -22.70 -19.40 -13.36
CA ASN A 12 -21.31 -19.45 -13.75
C ASN A 12 -20.95 -18.12 -14.43
N ASP A 13 -20.22 -17.28 -13.72
CA ASP A 13 -19.66 -16.03 -14.26
C ASP A 13 -18.13 -16.19 -14.29
N ASP A 14 -17.54 -16.13 -15.50
CA ASP A 14 -16.09 -16.20 -15.72
C ASP A 14 -15.36 -17.38 -15.04
N GLY A 15 -16.03 -18.54 -14.93
CA GLY A 15 -15.47 -19.76 -14.34
C GLY A 15 -15.70 -19.90 -12.84
N PHE A 16 -16.34 -18.93 -12.19
CA PHE A 16 -16.77 -19.01 -10.79
C PHE A 16 -18.24 -19.41 -10.71
N VAL A 17 -18.51 -20.48 -9.96
CA VAL A 17 -19.87 -21.01 -9.75
C VAL A 17 -20.37 -20.61 -8.36
N TYR A 18 -21.45 -19.83 -8.30
CA TYR A 18 -22.07 -19.42 -7.03
C TYR A 18 -23.60 -19.51 -7.08
N LYS A 19 -24.22 -19.59 -5.89
CA LYS A 19 -25.68 -19.57 -5.73
C LYS A 19 -26.14 -18.13 -5.49
N ARG A 20 -27.17 -17.67 -6.20
CA ARG A 20 -27.86 -16.40 -5.88
C ARG A 20 -29.37 -16.59 -5.79
N LEU A 21 -30.07 -15.76 -5.02
CA LEU A 21 -31.54 -15.75 -5.00
C LEU A 21 -32.08 -15.37 -6.38
N LYS A 22 -33.08 -16.13 -6.86
CA LYS A 22 -33.81 -15.86 -8.10
C LYS A 22 -34.47 -14.49 -8.00
N ARG A 23 -34.14 -13.60 -8.94
CA ARG A 23 -34.84 -12.31 -9.03
C ARG A 23 -36.28 -12.55 -9.51
N PRO A 24 -37.30 -11.93 -8.89
CA PRO A 24 -38.66 -11.97 -9.40
C PRO A 24 -38.69 -11.49 -10.86
N ARG A 25 -39.13 -12.35 -11.79
CA ARG A 25 -39.26 -11.99 -13.20
C ARG A 25 -40.33 -10.91 -13.34
N VAL A 26 -39.92 -9.66 -13.49
CA VAL A 26 -40.73 -8.67 -14.19
C VAL A 26 -40.90 -9.18 -15.62
N HIS A 27 -42.13 -9.47 -16.01
CA HIS A 27 -42.52 -9.91 -17.34
C HIS A 27 -41.77 -9.09 -18.41
N PRO A 28 -40.94 -9.71 -19.29
CA PRO A 28 -40.29 -8.98 -20.37
C PRO A 28 -41.27 -8.89 -21.54
N THR A 29 -42.27 -8.02 -21.43
CA THR A 29 -42.98 -7.53 -22.60
C THR A 29 -42.24 -6.32 -23.14
N ALA A 30 -41.72 -6.47 -24.36
CA ALA A 30 -41.27 -5.39 -25.25
C ALA A 30 -40.04 -4.56 -24.80
N ALA A 31 -38.86 -5.12 -25.03
CA ALA A 31 -37.84 -4.46 -25.85
C ALA A 31 -36.78 -5.49 -26.22
N ALA A 32 -36.92 -6.10 -27.40
CA ALA A 32 -35.77 -6.69 -28.08
C ALA A 32 -34.84 -5.54 -28.46
N ALA A 33 -34.04 -5.06 -27.50
CA ALA A 33 -32.88 -4.25 -27.81
C ALA A 33 -32.01 -5.12 -28.72
N GLN A 34 -31.84 -4.69 -29.96
CA GLN A 34 -30.98 -5.35 -30.93
C GLN A 34 -29.64 -5.61 -30.24
N ARG A 35 -29.30 -6.89 -30.08
CA ARG A 35 -28.04 -7.33 -29.50
C ARG A 35 -26.95 -6.68 -30.37
N PRO A 36 -26.10 -5.79 -29.83
CA PRO A 36 -25.11 -5.10 -30.65
C PRO A 36 -24.22 -6.13 -31.34
N ASP A 37 -23.80 -5.82 -32.56
CA ASP A 37 -22.94 -6.70 -33.35
C ASP A 37 -21.66 -7.01 -32.53
N PRO A 38 -21.37 -8.29 -32.22
CA PRO A 38 -20.23 -8.68 -31.40
C PRO A 38 -18.89 -8.18 -31.97
N GLU A 39 -18.80 -7.98 -33.28
CA GLU A 39 -17.59 -7.44 -33.91
C GLU A 39 -17.42 -5.94 -33.64
N ALA A 40 -18.52 -5.18 -33.62
CA ALA A 40 -18.51 -3.76 -33.28
C ALA A 40 -18.17 -3.53 -31.80
N GLU A 41 -18.67 -4.37 -30.89
CA GLU A 41 -18.33 -4.32 -29.46
C GLU A 41 -16.84 -4.67 -29.22
N ALA A 42 -16.33 -5.70 -29.88
CA ALA A 42 -14.92 -6.08 -29.78
C ALA A 42 -14.00 -4.95 -30.26
N LYS A 43 -14.37 -4.25 -31.34
CA LYS A 43 -13.63 -3.08 -31.85
C LYS A 43 -13.67 -1.91 -30.86
N ALA A 44 -14.84 -1.58 -30.30
CA ALA A 44 -14.97 -0.53 -29.30
C ALA A 44 -14.15 -0.83 -28.04
N TYR A 45 -14.11 -2.09 -27.61
CA TYR A 45 -13.27 -2.53 -26.50
C TYR A 45 -11.78 -2.35 -26.80
N ARG A 46 -11.32 -2.73 -28.00
CA ARG A 46 -9.92 -2.54 -28.42
C ARG A 46 -9.52 -1.07 -28.43
N GLU A 47 -10.37 -0.18 -28.92
CA GLU A 47 -10.10 1.27 -28.93
C GLU A 47 -10.03 1.84 -27.51
N ARG A 48 -10.96 1.45 -26.63
CA ARG A 48 -10.91 1.85 -25.20
C ARG A 48 -9.61 1.37 -24.54
N LYS A 49 -9.23 0.10 -24.76
CA LYS A 49 -7.97 -0.43 -24.23
C LYS A 49 -6.76 0.34 -24.77
N LYS A 50 -6.72 0.64 -26.07
CA LYS A 50 -5.65 1.40 -26.71
C LYS A 50 -5.50 2.81 -26.10
N THR A 51 -6.62 3.51 -25.92
CA THR A 51 -6.60 4.87 -25.33
C THR A 51 -6.10 4.87 -23.89
N VAL A 52 -6.54 3.90 -23.07
CA VAL A 52 -6.07 3.75 -21.68
C VAL A 52 -4.57 3.45 -21.64
N LEU A 53 -4.10 2.50 -22.46
CA LEU A 53 -2.69 2.15 -22.53
C LEU A 53 -1.82 3.33 -23.01
N LEU A 54 -2.31 4.13 -23.95
CA LEU A 54 -1.59 5.30 -24.42
C LEU A 54 -1.46 6.37 -23.33
N LYS A 55 -2.54 6.64 -22.58
CA LYS A 55 -2.50 7.55 -21.42
C LYS A 55 -1.52 7.06 -20.36
N LEU A 56 -1.53 5.76 -20.08
CA LEU A 56 -0.62 5.15 -19.12
C LEU A 56 0.84 5.28 -19.56
N LYS A 57 1.12 5.02 -20.84
CA LYS A 57 2.44 5.22 -21.44
C LYS A 57 2.90 6.67 -21.26
N THR A 58 2.06 7.65 -21.63
CA THR A 58 2.42 9.07 -21.50
C THR A 58 2.70 9.46 -20.05
N LYS A 59 1.87 8.98 -19.10
CA LYS A 59 2.09 9.23 -17.67
C LYS A 59 3.45 8.69 -17.21
N TYR A 60 3.76 7.42 -17.50
CA TYR A 60 5.04 6.84 -17.09
C TYR A 60 6.23 7.49 -17.79
N GLN A 61 6.09 7.91 -19.04
CA GLN A 61 7.16 8.65 -19.72
C GLN A 61 7.46 9.99 -19.05
N GLN A 62 6.43 10.72 -18.60
CA GLN A 62 6.62 11.96 -17.85
C GLN A 62 7.27 11.71 -16.49
N GLU A 63 6.83 10.65 -15.80
CA GLU A 63 7.37 10.27 -14.51
C GLU A 63 8.86 9.88 -14.63
N ILE A 64 9.21 9.07 -15.63
CA ILE A 64 10.61 8.72 -15.93
C ILE A 64 11.45 9.96 -16.19
N HIS A 65 10.98 10.88 -17.04
CA HIS A 65 11.70 12.13 -17.29
C HIS A 65 11.93 12.94 -16.00
N HIS A 66 10.90 13.03 -15.15
CA HIS A 66 11.02 13.71 -13.87
C HIS A 66 12.06 13.06 -12.95
N TRP A 67 12.07 11.72 -12.87
CA TRP A 67 13.08 10.97 -12.11
C TRP A 67 14.49 11.15 -12.69
N GLU A 68 14.65 11.20 -14.01
CA GLU A 68 15.92 11.47 -14.67
C GLU A 68 16.45 12.88 -14.34
N ASP A 69 15.59 13.90 -14.38
CA ASP A 69 15.94 15.29 -14.05
C ASP A 69 16.38 15.43 -12.58
N LEU A 70 15.65 14.79 -11.66
CA LEU A 70 16.00 14.77 -10.24
C LEU A 70 17.33 14.05 -10.01
N SER A 71 17.52 12.89 -10.63
CA SER A 71 18.78 12.14 -10.56
C SER A 71 19.97 12.96 -11.08
N ASN A 72 19.80 13.66 -12.21
CA ASN A 72 20.84 14.51 -12.77
C ASN A 72 21.15 15.72 -11.86
N THR A 73 20.13 16.28 -11.22
CA THR A 73 20.30 17.36 -10.24
C THR A 73 21.06 16.88 -9.01
N LEU A 74 20.73 15.70 -8.46
CA LEU A 74 21.46 15.12 -7.34
C LEU A 74 22.92 14.81 -7.68
N LYS A 75 23.17 14.25 -8.87
CA LYS A 75 24.54 14.02 -9.36
C LYS A 75 25.33 15.33 -9.49
N SER A 76 24.73 16.39 -10.03
CA SER A 76 25.42 17.67 -10.18
C SER A 76 25.75 18.33 -8.83
N LEU A 77 24.88 18.18 -7.82
CA LEU A 77 25.15 18.62 -6.45
C LEU A 77 26.27 17.80 -5.80
N GLN A 78 26.28 16.48 -6.02
CA GLN A 78 27.34 15.60 -5.54
C GLN A 78 28.69 15.98 -6.16
N ASP A 79 28.74 16.16 -7.48
CA ASP A 79 29.96 16.58 -8.20
C ASP A 79 30.44 17.96 -7.71
N ARG A 80 29.53 18.89 -7.44
CA ARG A 80 29.87 20.20 -6.87
C ARG A 80 30.48 20.09 -5.47
N THR A 81 29.93 19.21 -4.64
CA THR A 81 30.42 19.00 -3.25
C THR A 81 31.77 18.30 -3.25
N GLN A 82 31.98 17.35 -4.18
CA GLN A 82 33.22 16.58 -4.27
C GLN A 82 34.38 17.38 -4.90
N ASN A 83 34.09 18.33 -5.79
CA ASN A 83 35.11 19.17 -6.44
C ASN A 83 35.37 20.50 -5.70
N GLN A 84 34.73 20.75 -4.56
CA GLN A 84 35.03 21.93 -3.74
C GLN A 84 36.30 21.68 -2.90
N PRO A 85 37.35 22.50 -3.01
CA PRO A 85 38.50 22.39 -2.12
C PRO A 85 38.07 22.66 -0.68
N PRO A 86 38.70 22.01 0.32
CA PRO A 86 38.38 22.24 1.73
C PRO A 86 38.58 23.73 2.06
N PRO A 87 37.72 24.32 2.91
CA PRO A 87 37.90 25.70 3.35
C PRO A 87 39.23 25.78 4.11
N THR A 88 40.19 26.48 3.53
CA THR A 88 41.41 26.90 4.22
C THR A 88 40.99 27.80 5.38
N ILE A 89 41.00 27.26 6.60
CA ILE A 89 40.87 28.05 7.82
C ILE A 89 42.16 28.85 7.95
N LEU A 90 42.15 30.09 7.45
CA LEU A 90 43.08 31.12 7.88
C LEU A 90 42.30 32.08 8.78
N GLN A 91 42.69 32.05 10.06
CA GLN A 91 42.30 33.04 11.06
C GLN A 91 42.70 34.45 10.62
N ASP A 92 41.88 35.40 11.03
CA ASP A 92 42.09 36.84 11.05
C ASP A 92 42.36 37.53 9.70
N GLN A 93 41.29 38.02 9.08
CA GLN A 93 41.16 39.47 8.89
C GLN A 93 39.76 39.89 8.46
N THR A 94 39.34 40.97 9.09
CA THR A 94 38.19 41.81 8.80
C THR A 94 38.13 42.17 7.31
N VAL A 95 37.28 41.48 6.55
CA VAL A 95 36.83 41.98 5.24
C VAL A 95 35.34 41.73 5.14
N SER A 96 34.62 42.83 4.96
CA SER A 96 33.20 42.91 4.66
C SER A 96 32.85 41.97 3.50
N PHE A 97 32.20 40.84 3.80
CA PHE A 97 31.44 40.06 2.82
C PHE A 97 29.97 40.43 2.99
N SER A 98 29.60 41.56 2.41
CA SER A 98 28.24 41.68 1.87
C SER A 98 28.20 40.84 0.59
N GLN A 99 27.09 40.10 0.38
CA GLN A 99 26.73 39.31 -0.84
C GLN A 99 27.18 37.83 -0.75
N GLU A 100 26.34 36.79 -0.59
CA GLU A 100 24.93 36.55 -0.95
C GLU A 100 24.24 35.56 0.05
N ASN A 101 23.58 36.05 1.10
CA ASN A 101 22.86 35.19 2.06
C ASN A 101 21.42 34.82 1.65
N SER A 102 21.06 34.94 0.37
CA SER A 102 19.68 34.69 -0.09
C SER A 102 19.37 33.20 -0.28
N SER A 103 20.36 32.41 -0.73
CA SER A 103 20.12 31.00 -1.09
C SER A 103 20.28 30.04 0.08
N ASP A 104 21.15 30.31 1.05
CA ASP A 104 21.40 29.41 2.19
C ASP A 104 20.19 29.32 3.14
N SER A 105 19.45 30.42 3.26
CA SER A 105 18.22 30.49 4.04
C SER A 105 17.12 29.58 3.50
N SER A 106 16.99 29.44 2.18
CA SER A 106 15.92 28.62 1.58
C SER A 106 16.23 27.13 1.65
N TYR A 107 17.50 26.74 1.54
CA TYR A 107 17.92 25.35 1.78
C TYR A 107 17.78 24.96 3.25
N GLN A 108 18.13 25.85 4.18
CA GLN A 108 17.95 25.61 5.61
C GLN A 108 16.46 25.49 5.99
N GLU A 109 15.60 26.35 5.45
CA GLU A 109 14.15 26.26 5.67
C GLU A 109 13.56 24.97 5.08
N LEU A 110 14.02 24.56 3.90
CA LEU A 110 13.62 23.29 3.27
C LEU A 110 14.05 22.08 4.11
N THR A 111 15.28 22.06 4.63
CA THR A 111 15.76 20.93 5.46
C THR A 111 15.04 20.87 6.79
N HIS A 112 14.77 22.01 7.44
CA HIS A 112 13.95 22.05 8.66
C HIS A 112 12.52 21.57 8.40
N THR A 113 11.93 21.93 7.25
CA THR A 113 10.59 21.47 6.88
C THR A 113 10.55 19.97 6.63
N LEU A 114 11.53 19.44 5.89
CA LEU A 114 11.65 18.00 5.65
C LEU A 114 11.90 17.21 6.93
N LEU A 115 12.74 17.74 7.83
CA LEU A 115 12.99 17.12 9.14
C LEU A 115 11.70 17.07 9.97
N ALA A 116 10.98 18.18 10.07
CA ALA A 116 9.71 18.23 10.79
C ALA A 116 8.66 17.26 10.19
N GLN A 117 8.65 17.10 8.87
CA GLN A 117 7.78 16.13 8.21
C GLN A 117 8.15 14.69 8.56
N VAL A 118 9.45 14.35 8.58
CA VAL A 118 9.92 13.01 8.95
C VAL A 118 9.64 12.72 10.41
N GLU A 119 9.84 13.67 11.32
CA GLU A 119 9.50 13.52 12.75
C GLU A 119 7.99 13.30 12.95
N ALA A 120 7.13 14.01 12.21
CA ALA A 120 5.68 13.79 12.25
C ALA A 120 5.28 12.41 11.69
N GLN A 121 5.96 11.96 10.64
CA GLN A 121 5.76 10.63 10.07
C GLN A 121 6.21 9.53 11.04
N GLU A 122 7.35 9.70 11.72
CA GLU A 122 7.84 8.80 12.76
C GLU A 122 6.81 8.67 13.88
N ALA A 123 6.27 9.78 14.39
CA ALA A 123 5.24 9.75 15.43
C ALA A 123 3.98 8.99 14.97
N THR A 124 3.59 9.14 13.70
CA THR A 124 2.45 8.42 13.12
C THR A 124 2.73 6.92 13.02
N ILE A 125 3.92 6.54 12.53
CA ILE A 125 4.33 5.13 12.43
C ILE A 125 4.38 4.50 13.81
N TYR A 126 4.95 5.19 14.79
CA TYR A 126 5.02 4.71 16.17
C TYR A 126 3.63 4.45 16.75
N GLU A 127 2.68 5.37 16.55
CA GLU A 127 1.32 5.20 17.06
C GLU A 127 0.59 4.04 16.37
N VAL A 128 0.74 3.87 15.05
CA VAL A 128 0.16 2.73 14.33
C VAL A 128 0.78 1.42 14.81
N SER A 129 2.10 1.35 14.96
CA SER A 129 2.78 0.16 15.50
C SER A 129 2.28 -0.18 16.90
N ARG A 130 2.14 0.82 17.77
CA ARG A 130 1.59 0.63 19.13
C ARG A 130 0.17 0.06 19.10
N LEU A 131 -0.68 0.53 18.17
CA LEU A 131 -2.03 -0.02 18.00
C LEU A 131 -2.00 -1.47 17.51
N CYS A 132 -1.09 -1.82 16.60
CA CYS A 132 -0.88 -3.20 16.16
C CYS A 132 -0.45 -4.09 17.32
N ASP A 133 0.51 -3.66 18.15
CA ASP A 133 0.96 -4.43 19.32
C ASP A 133 -0.18 -4.68 20.31
N VAL A 134 -1.03 -3.67 20.56
CA VAL A 134 -2.21 -3.81 21.41
C VAL A 134 -3.23 -4.79 20.79
N ALA A 135 -3.47 -4.71 19.48
CA ALA A 135 -4.38 -5.62 18.80
C ALA A 135 -3.86 -7.06 18.85
N GLU A 136 -2.56 -7.28 18.60
CA GLU A 136 -1.90 -8.59 18.70
C GLU A 136 -2.03 -9.17 20.11
N ALA A 137 -1.79 -8.36 21.14
CA ALA A 137 -1.93 -8.78 22.53
C ALA A 137 -3.37 -9.19 22.88
N LEU A 138 -4.37 -8.43 22.41
CA LEU A 138 -5.78 -8.75 22.63
C LEU A 138 -6.20 -10.04 21.90
N CYS A 139 -5.80 -10.19 20.63
CA CYS A 139 -6.07 -11.40 19.85
C CYS A 139 -5.42 -12.63 20.49
N SER A 140 -4.14 -12.51 20.88
CA SER A 140 -3.40 -13.58 21.54
C SER A 140 -4.05 -13.99 22.87
N ALA A 141 -4.48 -13.02 23.68
CA ALA A 141 -5.14 -13.29 24.96
C ALA A 141 -6.51 -13.99 24.76
N GLU A 142 -7.28 -13.57 23.75
CA GLU A 142 -8.56 -14.20 23.43
C GLU A 142 -8.37 -15.62 22.86
N GLU A 143 -7.39 -15.82 21.98
CA GLU A 143 -7.02 -17.15 21.48
C GLU A 143 -6.62 -18.08 22.64
N GLN A 144 -5.75 -17.62 23.54
CA GLN A 144 -5.38 -18.38 24.73
C GLN A 144 -6.60 -18.71 25.59
N ARG A 145 -7.51 -17.75 25.80
CA ARG A 145 -8.75 -17.97 26.56
C ARG A 145 -9.64 -19.04 25.93
N LEU A 146 -9.75 -19.04 24.60
CA LEU A 146 -10.52 -20.03 23.85
C LEU A 146 -9.85 -21.41 23.84
N MET A 147 -8.51 -21.47 23.80
CA MET A 147 -7.73 -22.70 23.78
C MET A 147 -7.63 -23.35 25.17
N GLN A 148 -7.62 -22.56 26.25
CA GLN A 148 -7.50 -23.02 27.63
C GLN A 148 -8.40 -24.24 27.98
N PRO A 149 -9.72 -24.26 27.70
CA PRO A 149 -10.57 -25.42 27.99
C PRO A 149 -10.21 -26.69 27.21
N TYR A 150 -9.57 -26.57 26.05
CA TYR A 150 -9.13 -27.72 25.24
C TYR A 150 -7.79 -28.28 25.74
N ILE A 151 -6.93 -27.41 26.28
CA ILE A 151 -5.64 -27.77 26.88
C ILE A 151 -5.85 -28.42 28.25
N ASP A 152 -6.80 -27.92 29.06
CA ASP A 152 -7.05 -28.39 30.43
C ASP A 152 -7.93 -29.66 30.51
N LEU A 153 -8.12 -30.39 29.41
CA LEU A 153 -8.89 -31.63 29.45
C LEU A 153 -8.15 -32.72 30.25
N PRO A 154 -8.84 -33.45 31.13
CA PRO A 154 -8.24 -34.48 32.00
C PRO A 154 -7.69 -35.68 31.23
N VAL A 155 -7.99 -35.80 29.94
CA VAL A 155 -7.42 -36.81 29.02
C VAL A 155 -5.94 -36.55 28.75
N TRP A 156 -5.48 -35.30 28.89
CA TRP A 156 -4.11 -34.90 28.63
C TRP A 156 -3.25 -34.96 29.89
N ARG A 157 -3.13 -36.13 30.54
CA ARG A 157 -2.02 -36.35 31.49
C ARG A 157 -0.91 -37.12 30.79
N PRO A 158 0.31 -36.55 30.67
CA PRO A 158 0.78 -35.22 31.10
C PRO A 158 0.25 -34.07 30.24
N SER A 159 0.28 -32.83 30.77
CA SER A 159 -0.28 -31.63 30.13
C SER A 159 0.21 -31.53 28.67
N PRO A 160 -0.62 -31.15 27.69
CA PRO A 160 -0.20 -31.03 26.30
C PRO A 160 1.04 -30.15 26.14
N GLN A 161 1.19 -29.14 27.01
CA GLN A 161 2.35 -28.27 27.03
C GLN A 161 3.62 -28.99 27.45
N GLU A 162 3.56 -29.85 28.47
CA GLU A 162 4.69 -30.68 28.92
C GLU A 162 5.11 -31.68 27.83
N LEU A 163 4.13 -32.23 27.10
CA LEU A 163 4.40 -33.09 25.94
C LEU A 163 5.10 -32.32 24.82
N MET A 164 4.62 -31.11 24.48
CA MET A 164 5.24 -30.29 23.45
C MET A 164 6.66 -29.84 23.84
N THR A 165 6.90 -29.45 25.09
CA THR A 165 8.25 -29.07 25.55
C THR A 165 9.19 -30.26 25.56
N SER A 166 8.72 -31.44 25.96
CA SER A 166 9.53 -32.67 25.93
C SER A 166 9.89 -33.12 24.51
N LEU A 167 9.07 -32.80 23.50
CA LEU A 167 9.34 -33.12 22.09
C LEU A 167 10.28 -32.10 21.42
N LEU A 168 10.37 -30.88 21.96
CA LEU A 168 11.23 -29.81 21.44
C LEU A 168 12.64 -29.82 22.07
N GLU A 169 12.81 -30.50 23.21
CA GLU A 169 14.10 -30.67 23.92
C GLU A 169 14.90 -31.93 23.50
N GLU A 170 14.62 -32.50 22.33
CA GLU A 170 15.37 -33.63 21.73
C GLU A 170 16.23 -33.23 20.52
#